data_AF-A0A6F8ZP88-F1
#
_entry.id   AF-A0A6F8ZP88-F1
#
_cell.length_a   1.000
_cell.length_b   1.000
_cell.length_c   1.000
_cell.angle_alpha   90.00
_cell.angle_beta   90.00
_cell.angle_gamma   90.00
#
_symmetry.space_group_name_H-M   'P 1'
#
loop_
_entity.id
_entity.type
_entity.pdbx_description
1 polymer ?
#
loop_
_entity_poly.entity_id
_entity_poly.type
_entity_poly.pdbx_seq_one_letter_code
_entity_poly.pdbx_strand_id
1 'polypeptide(L)'
;MAQVGSFQLFVEGYKDADYWLRRFEAEPLQENTNRQLQLQFERLVVLDYIIRNTDRGNDNWLLKYDCPMDMEGKRDTDWVVVKEPIIRLAAIDNGLAFPIKHPDSWRAYPFYWVWLSQAKVPFSQEIRDLVLPKLADPNFIKDLEEDLYELFKKDPGFDRGQFHKQIAVMRGQMPPVIVETARAPQRANSESYTQSFQSRKPFFTWW
;
A
#
# COMPACT_ATOMS: atom_id res chain seq x y z
N MET A 1 -30.19 -17.31 13.85
CA MET A 1 -29.94 -17.15 12.40
C MET A 1 -28.54 -16.58 12.24
N ALA A 2 -27.71 -17.12 11.34
CA ALA A 2 -26.39 -16.55 11.07
C ALA A 2 -26.55 -15.27 10.22
N GLN A 3 -25.86 -14.19 10.59
CA GLN A 3 -25.80 -12.97 9.79
C GLN A 3 -24.60 -13.04 8.85
N VAL A 4 -24.78 -12.57 7.62
CA VAL A 4 -23.68 -12.44 6.66
C VAL A 4 -22.92 -11.15 6.96
N GLY A 5 -21.59 -11.20 6.96
CA GLY A 5 -20.73 -10.06 7.20
C GLY A 5 -19.27 -10.37 6.92
N SER A 6 -18.41 -9.35 7.01
CA SER A 6 -16.96 -9.54 6.95
C SER A 6 -16.45 -10.16 8.26
N PHE A 7 -15.53 -11.11 8.14
CA PHE A 7 -14.82 -11.69 9.27
C PHE A 7 -13.33 -11.45 9.09
N GLN A 8 -12.79 -10.49 9.84
CA GLN A 8 -11.37 -10.14 9.80
C GLN A 8 -10.66 -10.82 10.98
N LEU A 9 -9.51 -11.46 10.70
CA LEU A 9 -8.68 -12.04 11.75
C LEU A 9 -8.14 -10.94 12.68
N PHE A 10 -8.22 -11.19 13.99
CA PHE A 10 -7.67 -10.30 15.00
C PHE A 10 -6.13 -10.35 14.99
N VAL A 11 -5.49 -9.20 15.18
CA VAL A 11 -4.04 -9.06 15.22
C VAL A 11 -3.58 -8.59 16.60
N GLU A 12 -2.72 -9.37 17.26
CA GLU A 12 -2.26 -9.11 18.63
C GLU A 12 -1.00 -8.24 18.70
N GLY A 13 -0.97 -7.33 19.68
CA GLY A 13 0.19 -6.47 19.97
C GLY A 13 0.37 -5.29 19.00
N TYR A 14 -0.64 -5.01 18.20
CA TYR A 14 -0.69 -3.84 17.33
C TYR A 14 -1.30 -2.64 18.07
N LYS A 15 -0.86 -1.43 17.71
CA LYS A 15 -1.46 -0.16 18.15
C LYS A 15 -1.64 0.76 16.95
N ASP A 16 -2.48 1.76 17.10
CA ASP A 16 -2.73 2.79 16.08
C ASP A 16 -1.42 3.34 15.54
N ALA A 17 -1.35 3.57 14.24
CA ALA A 17 -0.12 4.06 13.64
C ALA A 17 0.25 5.45 14.20
N ASP A 18 -0.73 6.31 14.42
CA ASP A 18 -0.53 7.62 15.04
C ASP A 18 0.18 7.53 16.42
N TYR A 19 -0.14 6.52 17.24
CA TYR A 19 0.55 6.30 18.52
C TYR A 19 2.06 6.07 18.31
N TRP A 20 2.44 5.25 17.32
CA TRP A 20 3.84 4.92 17.04
C TRP A 20 4.57 6.04 16.30
N LEU A 21 3.92 6.69 15.34
CA LEU A 21 4.50 7.78 14.57
C LEU A 21 4.94 8.94 15.47
N ARG A 22 4.10 9.33 16.44
CA ARG A 22 4.46 10.36 17.44
C ARG A 22 5.68 9.97 18.27
N ARG A 23 5.84 8.68 18.58
CA ARG A 23 7.03 8.17 19.30
C ARG A 23 8.27 8.23 18.42
N PHE A 24 8.15 7.87 17.14
CA PHE A 24 9.28 7.92 16.20
C PHE A 24 9.70 9.34 15.84
N GLU A 25 8.83 10.34 15.99
CA GLU A 25 9.21 11.76 15.91
C GLU A 25 10.08 12.20 17.10
N ALA A 26 9.77 11.71 18.31
CA ALA A 26 10.57 12.01 19.50
C ALA A 26 11.86 11.19 19.58
N GLU A 27 11.78 9.90 19.25
CA GLU A 27 12.87 8.93 19.27
C GLU A 27 12.96 8.23 17.90
N PRO A 28 13.76 8.79 16.97
CA PRO A 28 13.89 8.25 15.62
C PRO A 28 14.32 6.78 15.61
N LEU A 29 13.68 6.01 14.75
CA LEU A 29 14.04 4.61 14.51
C LEU A 29 15.45 4.49 13.93
N GLN A 30 16.12 3.39 14.27
CA GLN A 30 17.35 3.00 13.58
C GLN A 30 17.10 2.81 12.09
N GLU A 31 18.10 3.11 11.26
CA GLU A 31 17.98 3.11 9.79
C GLU A 31 17.37 1.81 9.24
N ASN A 32 17.83 0.65 9.73
CA ASN A 32 17.32 -0.65 9.29
C ASN A 32 15.83 -0.84 9.60
N THR A 33 15.35 -0.41 10.77
CA THR A 33 13.94 -0.49 11.15
C THR A 33 13.11 0.55 10.41
N ASN A 34 13.65 1.76 10.22
CA ASN A 34 12.98 2.79 9.45
C ASN A 34 12.78 2.35 7.99
N ARG A 35 13.77 1.69 7.40
CA ARG A 35 13.65 1.06 6.08
C ARG A 35 12.55 -0.02 6.07
N GLN A 36 12.47 -0.88 7.09
CA GLN A 36 11.39 -1.86 7.20
C GLN A 36 10.01 -1.19 7.27
N LEU A 37 9.88 -0.11 8.07
CA LEU A 37 8.65 0.67 8.17
C LEU A 37 8.26 1.25 6.80
N GLN A 38 9.22 1.84 6.08
CA GLN A 38 8.99 2.40 4.76
C GLN A 38 8.48 1.35 3.78
N LEU A 39 9.08 0.15 3.75
CA LEU A 39 8.62 -0.94 2.88
C LEU A 39 7.19 -1.41 3.19
N GLN A 40 6.80 -1.43 4.47
CA GLN A 40 5.43 -1.74 4.87
C GLN A 40 4.47 -0.61 4.49
N PHE A 41 4.89 0.65 4.68
CA PHE A 41 4.13 1.84 4.33
C PHE A 41 3.84 1.90 2.81
N GLU A 42 4.84 1.60 1.97
CA GLU A 42 4.65 1.57 0.52
C GLU A 42 3.57 0.56 0.09
N ARG A 43 3.47 -0.59 0.77
CA ARG A 43 2.41 -1.57 0.51
C ARG A 43 1.03 -1.05 0.89
N LEU A 44 0.91 -0.33 2.01
CA LEU A 44 -0.34 0.35 2.40
C LEU A 44 -0.75 1.37 1.33
N VAL A 45 0.20 2.20 0.88
CA VAL A 45 -0.04 3.21 -0.17
C VAL A 45 -0.56 2.57 -1.45
N VAL A 46 0.10 1.50 -1.92
CA VAL A 46 -0.33 0.79 -3.13
C VAL A 46 -1.74 0.21 -2.96
N LEU A 47 -2.01 -0.44 -1.83
CA LEU A 47 -3.32 -1.01 -1.53
C LEU A 47 -4.41 0.07 -1.57
N ASP A 48 -4.27 1.12 -0.76
CA ASP A 48 -5.27 2.17 -0.62
C ASP A 48 -5.50 2.94 -1.91
N TYR A 49 -4.45 3.11 -2.71
CA TYR A 49 -4.54 3.79 -4.00
C TYR A 49 -5.34 2.96 -5.01
N ILE A 50 -5.02 1.66 -5.15
CA ILE A 50 -5.71 0.77 -6.10
C ILE A 50 -7.19 0.65 -5.76
N ILE A 51 -7.53 0.39 -4.50
CA ILE A 51 -8.94 0.23 -4.07
C ILE A 51 -9.66 1.56 -3.91
N ARG A 52 -8.94 2.68 -4.06
CA ARG A 52 -9.37 4.04 -3.73
C ARG A 52 -10.10 4.10 -2.39
N ASN A 53 -9.38 3.79 -1.32
CA ASN A 53 -9.93 3.91 0.03
C ASN A 53 -10.32 5.37 0.30
N THR A 54 -11.53 5.58 0.81
CA THR A 54 -12.08 6.90 1.12
C THR A 54 -11.98 7.27 2.60
N ASP A 55 -11.58 6.34 3.46
CA ASP A 55 -11.56 6.52 4.92
C ASP A 55 -10.27 5.98 5.57
N ARG A 56 -9.11 6.27 4.97
CA ARG A 56 -7.82 5.92 5.59
C ARG A 56 -7.29 7.06 6.46
N GLY A 57 -7.72 7.09 7.72
CA GLY A 57 -7.07 7.84 8.81
C GLY A 57 -5.81 7.14 9.35
N ASN A 58 -5.02 7.83 10.19
CA ASN A 58 -3.82 7.25 10.83
C ASN A 58 -4.12 6.35 12.05
N ASP A 59 -5.38 6.29 12.42
CA ASP A 59 -6.02 5.35 13.34
C ASP A 59 -6.48 4.07 12.63
N ASN A 60 -6.80 4.14 11.34
CA ASN A 60 -7.30 3.00 10.56
C ASN A 60 -6.20 2.09 9.99
N TRP A 61 -4.95 2.25 10.42
CA TRP A 61 -3.90 1.27 10.19
C TRP A 61 -3.04 1.18 11.43
N LEU A 62 -2.56 -0.04 11.69
CA LEU A 62 -1.89 -0.36 12.94
C LEU A 62 -0.42 -0.68 12.69
N LEU A 63 0.41 -0.36 13.67
CA LEU A 63 1.81 -0.74 13.74
C LEU A 63 2.06 -1.63 14.96
N LYS A 64 2.90 -2.63 14.74
CA LYS A 64 3.52 -3.44 15.79
C LYS A 64 5.02 -3.27 15.69
N TYR A 65 5.64 -2.82 16.78
CA TYR A 65 7.07 -2.63 16.88
C TYR A 65 7.60 -3.47 18.04
N ASP A 66 8.36 -4.51 17.72
CA ASP A 66 8.97 -5.42 18.68
C ASP A 66 10.43 -4.99 18.90
N CYS A 67 10.69 -4.20 19.95
CA CYS A 67 12.06 -3.85 20.35
C CYS A 67 12.65 -4.94 21.26
N PRO A 68 13.84 -5.48 20.96
CA PRO A 68 14.48 -6.50 21.79
C PRO A 68 14.89 -6.00 23.19
N MET A 69 14.93 -4.67 23.42
CA MET A 69 15.33 -4.11 24.73
C MET A 69 14.22 -4.13 25.79
N ASP A 70 12.95 -4.29 25.39
CA ASP A 70 11.80 -4.33 26.31
C ASP A 70 11.59 -5.70 26.99
N MET A 71 12.56 -6.61 26.91
CA MET A 71 12.59 -7.84 27.72
C MET A 71 13.07 -7.54 29.15
N GLU A 72 12.34 -6.69 29.88
CA GLU A 72 12.42 -6.64 31.34
C GLU A 72 11.89 -7.98 31.90
N GLY A 73 12.79 -8.97 32.11
CA GLY A 73 12.48 -10.07 33.01
C GLY A 73 12.98 -11.48 32.70
N LYS A 74 13.76 -11.73 31.64
CA LYS A 74 14.34 -13.08 31.43
C LYS A 74 15.84 -13.03 31.24
N ARG A 75 16.54 -12.93 32.38
CA ARG A 75 17.95 -13.34 32.48
C ARG A 75 17.96 -14.84 32.67
N ASP A 76 18.08 -15.59 31.57
CA ASP A 76 18.58 -16.95 31.65
C ASP A 76 19.65 -17.15 30.59
N THR A 77 20.74 -17.76 31.03
CA THR A 77 22.01 -17.92 30.33
C THR A 77 21.86 -18.84 29.13
N ASP A 78 21.88 -18.27 27.94
CA ASP A 78 22.39 -18.89 26.71
C ASP A 78 22.54 -17.76 25.67
N TRP A 79 23.58 -17.83 24.83
CA TRP A 79 23.93 -16.88 23.76
C TRP A 79 22.85 -15.83 23.43
N VAL A 80 23.05 -14.58 23.85
CA VAL A 80 22.11 -13.48 23.58
C VAL A 80 22.10 -13.22 22.08
N VAL A 81 21.25 -13.92 21.35
CA VAL A 81 20.91 -13.57 19.97
C VAL A 81 20.18 -12.24 20.09
N VAL A 82 20.89 -11.14 19.80
CA VAL A 82 20.28 -9.81 19.67
C VAL A 82 19.35 -9.89 18.46
N LYS A 83 18.08 -10.18 18.73
CA LYS A 83 17.06 -10.24 17.70
C LYS A 83 16.90 -8.83 17.15
N GLU A 84 17.11 -8.65 15.85
CA GLU A 84 16.90 -7.34 15.23
C GLU A 84 15.47 -6.86 15.49
N PRO A 85 15.27 -5.56 15.80
CA PRO A 85 13.94 -5.01 15.99
C PRO A 85 13.10 -5.17 14.71
N ILE A 86 11.87 -5.65 14.88
CA ILE A 86 10.94 -5.94 13.78
C ILE A 86 9.77 -4.97 13.85
N ILE A 87 9.41 -4.37 12.72
CA ILE A 87 8.20 -3.55 12.58
C ILE A 87 7.26 -4.16 11.55
N ARG A 88 5.96 -4.17 11.86
CA ARG A 88 4.91 -4.70 10.98
C ARG A 88 3.73 -3.74 10.93
N LEU A 89 3.08 -3.69 9.76
CA LEU A 89 1.89 -2.88 9.51
C LEU A 89 0.67 -3.77 9.27
N ALA A 90 -0.49 -3.38 9.78
CA ALA A 90 -1.77 -3.98 9.48
C ALA A 90 -2.76 -2.92 8.97
N ALA A 91 -3.22 -3.06 7.73
CA ALA A 91 -4.25 -2.22 7.14
C ALA A 91 -5.63 -2.77 7.53
N ILE A 92 -6.24 -2.18 8.56
CA ILE A 92 -7.55 -2.59 9.06
C ILE A 92 -8.64 -1.70 8.48
N ASP A 93 -9.91 -1.97 8.78
CA ASP A 93 -11.04 -1.10 8.41
C ASP A 93 -11.03 -0.62 6.95
N ASN A 94 -11.23 -1.56 6.03
CA ASN A 94 -11.25 -1.31 4.59
C ASN A 94 -12.68 -1.20 4.03
N GLY A 95 -13.67 -0.95 4.89
CA GLY A 95 -15.09 -1.01 4.53
C GLY A 95 -15.55 0.08 3.57
N LEU A 96 -14.84 1.21 3.52
CA LEU A 96 -15.16 2.37 2.69
C LEU A 96 -14.19 2.52 1.49
N ALA A 97 -14.03 1.43 0.74
CA ALA A 97 -13.25 1.36 -0.50
C ALA A 97 -14.13 1.00 -1.71
N PHE A 98 -13.52 0.93 -2.91
CA PHE A 98 -14.18 0.64 -4.18
C PHE A 98 -15.36 1.58 -4.51
N PRO A 99 -15.14 2.90 -4.62
CA PRO A 99 -16.20 3.83 -4.95
C PRO A 99 -16.63 3.69 -6.43
N ILE A 100 -17.91 3.92 -6.71
CA ILE A 100 -18.48 3.90 -8.07
C ILE A 100 -18.04 5.11 -8.93
N LYS A 101 -17.48 6.16 -8.32
CA LYS A 101 -16.91 7.33 -9.01
C LYS A 101 -15.86 7.97 -8.12
N HIS A 102 -14.98 8.78 -8.70
CA HIS A 102 -14.14 9.66 -7.89
C HIS A 102 -15.01 10.66 -7.12
N PRO A 103 -14.63 11.05 -5.89
CA PRO A 103 -15.29 12.13 -5.17
C PRO A 103 -15.33 13.41 -6.00
N ASP A 104 -16.47 14.12 -5.95
CA ASP A 104 -16.66 15.37 -6.70
C ASP A 104 -15.68 16.47 -6.23
N SER A 105 -15.28 16.42 -4.96
CA SER A 105 -14.20 17.24 -4.39
C SER A 105 -13.05 16.35 -3.95
N TRP A 106 -11.86 16.60 -4.49
CA TRP A 106 -10.65 15.86 -4.11
C TRP A 106 -10.27 16.03 -2.63
N ARG A 107 -10.78 17.08 -1.97
CA ARG A 107 -10.55 17.35 -0.54
C ARG A 107 -11.49 16.60 0.40
N ALA A 108 -12.58 16.00 -0.10
CA ALA A 108 -13.58 15.38 0.75
C ALA A 108 -13.12 14.05 1.35
N TYR A 109 -12.27 13.30 0.63
CA TYR A 109 -11.76 11.99 1.03
C TYR A 109 -10.28 11.86 0.70
N PRO A 110 -9.42 12.62 1.41
CA PRO A 110 -7.98 12.55 1.21
C PRO A 110 -7.41 11.27 1.82
N PHE A 111 -6.26 10.85 1.33
CA PHE A 111 -5.45 9.84 2.01
C PHE A 111 -4.68 10.53 3.14
N TYR A 112 -4.98 10.25 4.41
CA TYR A 112 -4.35 10.99 5.51
C TYR A 112 -2.85 10.73 5.64
N TRP A 113 -2.38 9.58 5.19
CA TRP A 113 -0.96 9.26 5.17
C TRP A 113 -0.14 10.15 4.23
N VAL A 114 -0.76 10.90 3.30
CA VAL A 114 -0.07 11.81 2.37
C VAL A 114 0.68 12.94 3.11
N TRP A 115 0.21 13.31 4.30
CA TRP A 115 0.84 14.37 5.11
C TRP A 115 2.01 13.87 5.95
N LEU A 116 2.27 12.57 5.97
CA LEU A 116 3.39 11.98 6.71
C LEU A 116 4.72 12.20 5.98
N SER A 117 5.82 12.23 6.73
CA SER A 117 7.17 12.36 6.15
C SER A 117 7.52 11.17 5.24
N GLN A 118 7.02 9.98 5.59
CA GLN A 118 7.19 8.74 4.83
C GLN A 118 6.61 8.83 3.41
N ALA A 119 5.54 9.62 3.20
CA ALA A 119 4.93 9.82 1.88
C ALA A 119 5.80 10.68 0.93
N LYS A 120 6.80 11.39 1.45
CA LYS A 120 7.75 12.19 0.65
C LYS A 120 8.89 11.35 0.09
N VAL A 121 9.08 10.12 0.61
CA VAL A 121 10.13 9.20 0.17
C VAL A 121 9.69 8.55 -1.15
N PRO A 122 10.53 8.55 -2.20
CA PRO A 122 10.21 7.85 -3.45
C PRO A 122 10.06 6.35 -3.23
N PHE A 123 9.14 5.72 -3.97
CA PHE A 123 8.98 4.26 -3.93
C PHE A 123 10.30 3.52 -4.15
N SER A 124 10.59 2.56 -3.28
CA SER A 124 11.72 1.64 -3.37
C SER A 124 11.70 0.83 -4.67
N GLN A 125 12.86 0.27 -5.04
CA GLN A 125 12.91 -0.69 -6.16
C GLN A 125 12.14 -1.98 -5.81
N GLU A 126 12.12 -2.36 -4.53
CA GLU A 126 11.50 -3.58 -4.04
C GLU A 126 9.97 -3.58 -4.26
N ILE A 127 9.29 -2.47 -3.98
CA ILE A 127 7.84 -2.37 -4.25
C ILE A 127 7.56 -2.27 -5.76
N ARG A 128 8.43 -1.61 -6.54
CA ARG A 128 8.29 -1.52 -7.99
C ARG A 128 8.39 -2.89 -8.65
N ASP A 129 9.41 -3.67 -8.31
CA ASP A 129 9.62 -5.02 -8.83
C ASP A 129 8.49 -5.97 -8.41
N LEU A 130 7.90 -5.75 -7.23
CA LEU A 130 6.78 -6.55 -6.74
C LEU A 130 5.45 -6.25 -7.46
N VAL A 131 5.18 -4.98 -7.77
CA VAL A 131 3.86 -4.51 -8.19
C VAL A 131 3.78 -4.26 -9.70
N LEU A 132 4.81 -3.65 -10.30
CA LEU A 132 4.77 -3.25 -11.71
C LEU A 132 4.56 -4.43 -12.67
N PRO A 133 5.24 -5.58 -12.53
CA PRO A 133 5.00 -6.70 -13.44
C PRO A 133 3.55 -7.20 -13.41
N LYS A 134 2.89 -7.11 -12.24
CA LYS A 134 1.48 -7.51 -12.08
C LYS A 134 0.53 -6.51 -12.72
N LEU A 135 0.75 -5.21 -12.50
CA LEU A 135 -0.10 -4.17 -13.08
C LEU A 135 0.12 -4.00 -14.59
N ALA A 136 1.29 -4.40 -15.10
CA ALA A 136 1.60 -4.41 -16.53
C ALA A 136 0.93 -5.57 -17.28
N ASP A 137 0.64 -6.68 -16.61
CA ASP A 137 0.05 -7.87 -17.21
C ASP A 137 -1.48 -7.74 -17.33
N PRO A 138 -2.04 -7.65 -18.56
CA PRO A 138 -3.48 -7.57 -18.74
C PRO A 138 -4.22 -8.80 -18.23
N ASN A 139 -3.57 -9.97 -18.19
CA ASN A 139 -4.19 -11.20 -17.68
C ASN A 139 -4.37 -11.10 -16.17
N PHE A 140 -3.35 -10.65 -15.44
CA PHE A 140 -3.46 -10.41 -14.00
C PHE A 140 -4.59 -9.43 -13.65
N ILE A 141 -4.74 -8.34 -14.41
CA ILE A 141 -5.83 -7.37 -14.21
C ILE A 141 -7.20 -7.99 -14.48
N LYS A 142 -7.32 -8.79 -15.55
CA LYS A 142 -8.55 -9.49 -15.88
C LYS A 142 -8.93 -10.50 -14.79
N ASP A 143 -7.97 -11.28 -14.31
CA ASP A 143 -8.18 -12.27 -13.25
C ASP A 143 -8.60 -11.58 -11.95
N LEU A 144 -7.97 -10.46 -11.59
CA LEU A 144 -8.35 -9.65 -10.42
C LEU A 144 -9.80 -9.14 -10.52
N GLU A 145 -10.23 -8.70 -11.70
CA GLU A 145 -11.61 -8.26 -11.92
C GLU A 145 -12.62 -9.40 -11.84
N GLU A 146 -12.27 -10.58 -12.36
CA GLU A 146 -13.10 -11.77 -12.25
C GLU A 146 -13.24 -12.20 -10.78
N ASP A 147 -12.15 -12.21 -10.01
CA ASP A 147 -12.17 -12.51 -8.57
C ASP A 147 -13.05 -11.51 -7.79
N LEU A 148 -12.92 -10.21 -8.09
CA LEU A 148 -13.77 -9.17 -7.48
C LEU A 148 -15.24 -9.33 -7.89
N TYR A 149 -15.52 -9.70 -9.14
CA TYR A 149 -16.88 -9.97 -9.61
C TYR A 149 -17.51 -11.15 -8.85
N GLU A 150 -16.77 -12.26 -8.72
CA GLU A 150 -17.19 -13.45 -7.99
C GLU A 150 -17.44 -13.17 -6.50
N LEU A 151 -16.69 -12.24 -5.91
CA LEU A 151 -16.90 -11.80 -4.54
C LEU A 151 -18.14 -10.89 -4.42
N PHE A 152 -18.24 -9.85 -5.25
CA PHE A 152 -19.25 -8.81 -5.09
C PHE A 152 -20.65 -9.31 -5.48
N LYS A 153 -20.75 -10.25 -6.44
CA LYS A 153 -22.03 -10.84 -6.86
C LYS A 153 -22.74 -11.66 -5.77
N LYS A 154 -22.06 -11.96 -4.66
CA LYS A 154 -22.66 -12.65 -3.51
C LYS A 154 -23.63 -11.74 -2.74
N ASP A 155 -23.52 -10.43 -2.90
CA ASP A 155 -24.46 -9.49 -2.31
C ASP A 155 -25.83 -9.55 -3.03
N PRO A 156 -26.96 -9.71 -2.31
CA PRO A 156 -28.28 -9.73 -2.92
C PRO A 156 -28.67 -8.46 -3.68
N GLY A 157 -28.07 -7.31 -3.33
CA GLY A 157 -28.26 -6.01 -3.96
C GLY A 157 -27.22 -5.70 -5.04
N PHE A 158 -26.41 -6.69 -5.45
CA PHE A 158 -25.40 -6.50 -6.47
C PHE A 158 -25.99 -5.98 -7.80
N ASP A 159 -25.51 -4.80 -8.23
CA ASP A 159 -25.80 -4.26 -9.54
C ASP A 159 -24.57 -4.33 -10.44
N ARG A 160 -24.71 -5.02 -11.58
CA ARG A 160 -23.63 -5.17 -12.55
C ARG A 160 -23.20 -3.82 -13.13
N GLY A 161 -24.11 -2.84 -13.24
CA GLY A 161 -23.78 -1.49 -13.70
C GLY A 161 -22.86 -0.74 -12.74
N GLN A 162 -23.16 -0.80 -11.44
CA GLN A 162 -22.32 -0.25 -10.37
C GLN A 162 -20.96 -0.92 -10.31
N PHE A 163 -20.91 -2.25 -10.42
CA PHE A 163 -19.65 -2.99 -10.46
C PHE A 163 -18.72 -2.51 -11.57
N HIS A 164 -19.22 -2.36 -12.81
CA HIS A 164 -18.41 -1.84 -13.91
C HIS A 164 -17.86 -0.44 -13.63
N LYS A 165 -18.63 0.41 -12.93
CA LYS A 165 -18.17 1.73 -12.53
C LYS A 165 -17.07 1.66 -11.47
N GLN A 166 -17.18 0.75 -10.50
CA GLN A 166 -16.12 0.50 -9.49
C GLN A 166 -14.83 0.03 -10.17
N ILE A 167 -14.92 -0.93 -11.09
CA ILE A 167 -13.76 -1.42 -11.86
C ILE A 167 -13.16 -0.32 -12.75
N ALA A 168 -13.99 0.53 -13.35
CA ALA A 168 -13.50 1.66 -14.13
C ALA A 168 -12.68 2.65 -13.26
N VAL A 169 -13.12 2.93 -12.03
CA VAL A 169 -12.33 3.73 -11.08
C VAL A 169 -11.03 3.01 -10.74
N MET A 170 -11.08 1.73 -10.36
CA MET A 170 -9.91 0.92 -9.99
C MET A 170 -8.86 0.91 -11.11
N ARG A 171 -9.27 0.64 -12.36
CA ARG A 171 -8.40 0.70 -13.54
C ARG A 171 -7.80 2.09 -13.74
N GLY A 172 -8.57 3.14 -13.48
CA GLY A 172 -8.09 4.53 -13.54
C GLY A 172 -7.03 4.86 -12.48
N GLN A 173 -6.98 4.13 -11.36
CA GLN A 173 -5.90 4.24 -10.37
C GLN A 173 -4.63 3.50 -10.80
N MET A 174 -4.74 2.51 -11.69
CA MET A 174 -3.57 1.76 -12.14
C MET A 174 -2.83 2.56 -13.22
N PRO A 175 -1.55 2.93 -13.01
CA PRO A 175 -0.83 3.71 -14.00
C PRO A 175 -0.69 2.90 -15.32
N PRO A 176 -0.87 3.52 -16.50
CA PRO A 176 -0.63 2.83 -17.76
C PRO A 176 0.87 2.52 -17.88
N VAL A 177 1.20 1.24 -18.02
CA VAL A 177 2.55 0.80 -18.38
C VAL A 177 2.68 0.97 -19.90
N ILE A 178 3.32 2.04 -20.34
CA ILE A 178 3.65 2.25 -21.76
C ILE A 178 5.10 1.80 -21.97
N VAL A 179 5.29 0.78 -22.80
CA VAL A 179 6.60 0.35 -23.29
C VAL A 179 6.87 1.07 -24.62
N GLU A 180 7.62 2.16 -24.60
CA GLU A 180 8.07 2.83 -25.83
C GLU A 180 9.49 2.41 -26.20
N THR A 181 9.68 2.00 -27.46
CA THR A 181 10.99 1.67 -28.02
C THR A 181 11.71 2.95 -28.44
N ALA A 182 12.71 3.40 -27.68
CA ALA A 182 13.56 4.50 -28.11
C ALA A 182 14.50 4.03 -29.23
N ARG A 183 14.42 4.65 -30.43
CA ARG A 183 15.45 4.50 -31.46
C ARG A 183 16.70 5.27 -31.02
N ALA A 184 17.79 4.54 -30.74
CA ALA A 184 19.08 5.13 -30.45
C ALA A 184 19.67 5.84 -31.70
N PRO A 185 20.33 6.99 -31.56
CA PRO A 185 21.29 7.47 -32.56
C PRO A 185 22.49 6.52 -32.59
N GLN A 186 22.99 6.27 -33.80
CA GLN A 186 23.93 5.20 -34.13
C GLN A 186 25.20 5.15 -33.26
N ARG A 187 25.58 3.89 -32.96
CA ARG A 187 26.90 3.35 -32.54
C ARG A 187 27.07 3.03 -31.04
N ALA A 188 26.48 1.92 -30.60
CA ALA A 188 27.13 0.88 -29.80
C ALA A 188 26.18 -0.32 -29.66
N ASN A 189 26.68 -1.52 -29.88
CA ASN A 189 25.93 -2.78 -29.91
C ASN A 189 25.74 -3.30 -28.48
N SER A 190 24.77 -2.75 -27.76
CA SER A 190 24.29 -3.30 -26.48
C SER A 190 22.88 -2.77 -26.22
N GLU A 191 21.88 -3.66 -26.26
CA GLU A 191 20.50 -3.33 -25.87
C GLU A 191 20.49 -2.92 -24.39
N SER A 192 20.41 -1.61 -24.14
CA SER A 192 20.28 -1.04 -22.80
C SER A 192 18.81 -0.70 -22.57
N TYR A 193 18.11 -1.61 -21.89
CA TYR A 193 16.75 -1.38 -21.42
C TYR A 193 16.81 -0.35 -20.29
N THR A 194 16.34 0.87 -20.55
CA THR A 194 16.19 1.89 -19.49
C THR A 194 14.71 2.10 -19.24
N GLN A 195 14.24 1.63 -18.08
CA GLN A 195 12.87 1.84 -17.63
C GLN A 195 12.74 3.28 -17.11
N SER A 196 11.83 4.07 -17.67
CA SER A 196 11.45 5.36 -17.08
C SER A 196 9.94 5.55 -17.15
N PHE A 197 9.40 6.11 -16.07
CA PHE A 197 7.99 6.48 -15.98
C PHE A 197 7.70 7.65 -16.90
N GLN A 198 6.48 7.72 -17.42
CA GLN A 198 5.97 8.94 -18.03
C GLN A 198 6.20 10.11 -17.05
N SER A 199 6.85 11.17 -17.53
CA SER A 199 7.00 12.45 -16.83
C SER A 199 5.65 13.17 -16.72
N ARG A 200 4.68 12.55 -16.06
CA ARG A 200 3.79 13.31 -15.22
C ARG A 200 4.53 13.45 -13.90
N LYS A 201 4.69 14.71 -13.45
CA LYS A 201 5.23 15.00 -12.12
C LYS A 201 4.61 13.99 -11.14
N PRO A 202 5.40 13.40 -10.22
CA PRO A 202 4.83 12.66 -9.11
C PRO A 202 3.63 13.47 -8.58
N PHE A 203 2.45 12.86 -8.43
CA PHE A 203 1.28 13.59 -7.94
C PHE A 203 1.57 14.23 -6.56
N PHE A 204 2.61 13.75 -5.87
CA PHE A 204 3.23 14.32 -4.69
C PHE A 204 4.51 15.14 -4.99
N THR A 205 4.48 16.07 -5.95
CA THR A 205 5.46 17.16 -5.98
C THR A 205 4.88 18.36 -5.27
N TRP A 206 5.38 18.62 -4.06
CA TRP A 206 5.30 19.96 -3.47
C TRP A 206 6.23 20.86 -4.27
N TRP A 207 5.71 22.03 -4.69
CA TRP A 207 6.44 23.07 -5.41
C TRP A 207 7.59 23.62 -4.56
#